data_AF-A0AAW5QQI0-F1
#
_entry.id   AF-A0AAW5QQI0-F1
#
_cell.length_a   1.000
_cell.length_b   1.000
_cell.length_c   1.000
_cell.angle_alpha   90.00
_cell.angle_beta   90.00
_cell.angle_gamma   90.00
#
_symmetry.space_group_name_H-M   'P 1'
#
loop_
_entity.id
_entity.type
_entity.pdbx_description
1 polymer ?
#
loop_
_entity_poly.entity_id
_entity_poly.type
_entity_poly.pdbx_seq_one_letter_code
_entity_poly.pdbx_strand_id
1 'polypeptide(L)'
;MTKTLTNRHGDEIAVGQLWTDDPRRTTVRTLRIDDLVREGNLGSRAVCTVIRSHETDTGQTTEPGRVVSINIDSLHTTAGGRGYRLAVDDPRPSR
;
A
#
# COMPACT_ATOMS: atom_id res chain seq x y z
N MET A 1 -17.94 4.28 -10.46
CA MET A 1 -17.19 5.29 -9.67
C MET A 1 -16.19 4.56 -8.79
N THR A 2 -14.91 4.86 -8.92
CA THR A 2 -13.87 4.32 -8.02
C THR A 2 -13.98 5.04 -6.69
N LYS A 3 -14.00 4.29 -5.58
CA LYS A 3 -14.07 4.84 -4.23
C LYS A 3 -12.73 5.49 -3.90
N THR A 4 -12.76 6.73 -3.41
CA THR A 4 -11.56 7.47 -3.02
C THR A 4 -11.69 8.04 -1.60
N LEU A 5 -10.55 8.24 -0.93
CA LEU A 5 -10.40 8.95 0.34
C LEU A 5 -9.11 9.75 0.32
N THR A 6 -9.12 10.94 0.91
CA THR A 6 -7.90 11.74 1.10
C THR A 6 -7.34 11.47 2.49
N ASN A 7 -6.04 11.17 2.57
CA ASN A 7 -5.33 11.01 3.85
C ASN A 7 -5.03 12.38 4.49
N ARG A 8 -4.51 12.40 5.72
CA ARG A 8 -4.09 13.65 6.39
C ARG A 8 -2.92 14.39 5.70
N HIS A 9 -2.25 13.73 4.76
CA HIS A 9 -1.11 14.27 4.00
C HIS A 9 -1.54 14.93 2.68
N GLY A 10 -2.83 14.88 2.33
CA GLY A 10 -3.37 15.42 1.09
C GLY A 10 -3.27 14.46 -0.11
N ASP A 11 -2.81 13.23 0.08
CA ASP A 11 -2.78 12.22 -0.97
C ASP A 11 -4.18 11.63 -1.18
N GLU A 12 -4.59 11.52 -2.45
CA GLU A 12 -5.81 10.81 -2.84
C GLU A 12 -5.54 9.31 -2.95
N ILE A 13 -6.22 8.55 -2.10
CA ILE A 13 -6.16 7.10 -2.03
C ILE A 13 -7.38 6.54 -2.76
N ALA A 14 -7.15 5.63 -3.70
CA ALA A 14 -8.19 5.04 -4.53
C ALA A 14 -8.12 3.52 -4.56
N VAL A 15 -9.28 2.86 -4.63
CA VAL A 15 -9.35 1.41 -4.89
C VAL A 15 -8.62 1.07 -6.20
N GLY A 16 -7.84 0.00 -6.18
CA GLY A 16 -7.00 -0.46 -7.27
C GLY A 16 -5.56 0.04 -7.23
N GLN A 17 -5.25 1.09 -6.45
CA GLN A 17 -3.87 1.57 -6.31
C GLN A 17 -2.96 0.54 -5.66
N LEU A 18 -1.69 0.58 -6.06
CA LEU A 18 -0.62 -0.24 -5.50
C LEU A 18 0.25 0.60 -4.56
N TRP A 19 0.55 0.05 -3.39
CA TRP A 19 1.32 0.71 -2.35
C TRP A 19 2.39 -0.22 -1.80
N THR A 20 3.62 0.24 -1.73
CA THR A 20 4.77 -0.55 -1.31
C THR A 20 5.32 -0.03 0.00
N ASP A 21 5.66 -0.94 0.93
CA ASP A 21 6.35 -0.62 2.18
C ASP A 21 7.60 0.26 1.92
N ASP A 22 7.99 1.06 2.92
CA ASP A 22 9.25 1.81 2.85
C ASP A 22 10.43 0.86 2.54
N PRO A 23 11.29 1.20 1.55
CA PRO A 23 12.38 0.32 1.11
C PRO A 23 13.46 0.08 2.18
N ARG A 24 13.45 0.82 3.29
CA ARG A 24 14.36 0.60 4.43
C ARG A 24 13.90 -0.53 5.35
N ARG A 25 12.76 -1.18 5.08
CA ARG A 25 12.28 -2.35 5.85
C ARG A 25 12.94 -3.63 5.34
N THR A 26 13.17 -4.57 6.25
CA THR A 26 13.70 -5.91 5.93
C THR A 26 12.73 -6.76 5.12
N THR A 27 11.42 -6.50 5.27
CA THR A 27 10.38 -7.09 4.45
C THR A 27 9.57 -5.97 3.79
N VAL A 28 9.64 -5.93 2.46
CA VAL A 28 8.96 -4.95 1.61
C VAL A 28 7.74 -5.60 0.97
N ARG A 29 6.55 -5.22 1.42
CA ARG A 29 5.28 -5.70 0.85
C ARG A 29 4.74 -4.74 -0.18
N THR A 30 4.14 -5.27 -1.23
CA THR A 30 3.27 -4.54 -2.15
C THR A 30 1.82 -4.92 -1.86
N LEU A 31 1.01 -3.89 -1.67
CA LEU A 31 -0.41 -3.96 -1.37
C LEU A 31 -1.22 -3.47 -2.56
N ARG A 32 -2.35 -4.11 -2.83
CA ARG A 32 -3.41 -3.55 -3.68
C ARG A 32 -4.57 -3.12 -2.81
N ILE A 33 -5.09 -1.91 -3.00
CA ILE A 33 -6.30 -1.45 -2.31
C ILE A 33 -7.52 -2.11 -2.94
N ASP A 34 -8.30 -2.82 -2.13
CA ASP A 34 -9.53 -3.50 -2.55
C ASP A 34 -10.78 -2.73 -2.10
N ASP A 35 -10.73 -2.06 -0.94
CA ASP A 35 -11.82 -1.19 -0.45
C ASP A 35 -11.29 -0.09 0.48
N LEU A 36 -12.12 0.94 0.70
CA LEU A 36 -11.85 2.06 1.61
C LEU A 36 -12.99 2.19 2.62
N VAL A 37 -12.74 2.07 3.91
CA VAL A 37 -13.78 2.09 4.95
C VAL A 37 -13.57 3.26 5.92
N ARG A 38 -14.66 3.82 6.45
CA ARG A 38 -14.61 4.78 7.56
C ARG A 38 -15.10 4.07 8.81
N GLU A 39 -14.18 3.63 9.67
CA GLU A 39 -14.49 2.87 10.87
C GLU A 39 -14.61 3.80 12.09
N GLY A 40 -15.67 4.59 12.17
CA GLY A 40 -15.99 5.42 13.36
C GLY A 40 -14.76 6.05 14.03
N ASN A 41 -14.46 5.63 15.26
CA ASN A 41 -13.35 6.14 16.08
C ASN A 41 -11.94 5.66 15.65
N LEU A 42 -11.84 4.62 14.80
CA LEU A 42 -10.57 4.09 14.28
C LEU A 42 -10.09 4.87 13.03
N GLY A 43 -10.92 5.78 12.52
CA GLY A 43 -10.61 6.60 11.36
C GLY A 43 -10.82 5.88 10.02
N SER A 44 -10.30 6.49 8.97
CA SER A 44 -10.36 5.95 7.61
C SER A 44 -9.32 4.84 7.41
N ARG A 45 -9.73 3.72 6.80
CA ARG A 45 -8.86 2.57 6.54
C ARG A 45 -8.95 2.12 5.08
N ALA A 46 -7.85 1.57 4.59
CA ALA A 46 -7.79 0.83 3.33
C ALA A 46 -7.76 -0.67 3.63
N VAL A 47 -8.71 -1.40 3.05
CA VAL A 47 -8.67 -2.86 2.98
C VAL A 47 -7.81 -3.22 1.77
N CYS A 48 -6.75 -3.97 2.00
CA CYS A 48 -5.75 -4.27 0.98
C CYS A 48 -5.39 -5.76 0.94
N THR A 49 -5.11 -6.27 -0.25
CA THR A 49 -4.47 -7.57 -0.44
C THR A 49 -2.97 -7.40 -0.55
N VAL A 50 -2.20 -8.17 0.22
CA VAL A 50 -0.75 -8.29 0.07
C VAL A 50 -0.48 -9.16 -1.16
N ILE A 51 -0.17 -8.54 -2.29
CA ILE A 51 0.05 -9.24 -3.56
C ILE A 51 1.50 -9.69 -3.75
N ARG A 52 2.44 -9.05 -3.04
CA ARG A 52 3.87 -9.43 -3.06
C ARG A 52 4.51 -9.11 -1.72
N SER A 53 5.46 -9.94 -1.31
CA SER A 53 6.34 -9.68 -0.16
C SER A 53 7.76 -10.07 -0.54
N HIS A 54 8.69 -9.13 -0.44
CA HIS A 54 10.10 -9.30 -0.73
C HIS A 54 10.92 -9.17 0.56
N GLU A 55 11.69 -10.19 0.90
CA GLU A 55 12.65 -10.16 2.01
C GLU A 55 14.01 -9.68 1.48
N THR A 56 14.48 -8.53 1.98
CA THR A 56 15.68 -7.87 1.44
C THR A 56 16.96 -8.61 1.78
N ASP A 57 16.97 -9.34 2.90
CA ASP A 57 18.17 -10.02 3.40
C ASP A 57 18.44 -11.33 2.64
N THR A 58 17.37 -12.04 2.26
CA THR A 58 17.45 -13.32 1.53
C THR A 58 17.19 -13.17 0.03
N GLY A 59 16.60 -12.04 -0.40
CA GLY A 59 16.09 -11.83 -1.75
C GLY A 59 14.79 -12.59 -2.05
N GLN A 60 14.24 -13.34 -1.09
CA GLN A 60 13.09 -14.20 -1.31
C GLN A 60 11.84 -13.36 -1.59
N THR A 61 11.09 -13.76 -2.62
CA THR A 61 9.80 -13.14 -2.97
C THR A 61 8.67 -14.15 -2.84
N THR A 62 7.58 -13.73 -2.21
CA THR A 62 6.36 -14.52 -2.03
C THR A 62 5.13 -13.73 -2.46
N GLU A 63 4.03 -14.43 -2.73
CA GLU A 63 2.72 -13.85 -3.07
C GLU A 63 1.70 -14.29 -2.00
N PRO A 64 1.60 -13.56 -0.87
CA PRO A 64 0.86 -14.07 0.29
C PRO A 64 -0.66 -14.17 0.09
N GLY A 65 -1.25 -13.33 -0.75
CA GLY A 65 -2.71 -13.27 -0.96
C GLY A 65 -3.50 -12.90 0.30
N ARG A 66 -2.83 -12.40 1.34
CA ARG A 66 -3.44 -12.08 2.64
C ARG A 66 -4.11 -10.71 2.59
N VAL A 67 -5.35 -10.64 3.05
CA VAL A 67 -6.06 -9.36 3.26
C VAL A 67 -5.65 -8.73 4.59
N VAL A 68 -5.39 -7.42 4.56
CA VAL A 68 -5.01 -6.58 5.71
C VAL A 68 -5.81 -5.28 5.69
N SER A 69 -5.97 -4.65 6.85
CA SER A 69 -6.64 -3.35 6.99
C SER A 69 -5.65 -2.31 7.53
N ILE A 70 -5.40 -1.25 6.78
CA ILE A 70 -4.34 -0.27 7.03
C ILE A 70 -4.95 1.12 7.23
N ASN A 71 -4.44 1.89 8.18
CA ASN A 71 -4.84 3.29 8.32
C ASN A 71 -4.39 4.06 7.05
N ILE A 72 -5.29 4.80 6.40
CA ILE A 72 -4.96 5.54 5.16
C ILE A 72 -3.85 6.58 5.36
N ASP A 73 -3.66 7.08 6.58
CA ASP A 73 -2.58 8.02 6.91
C ASP A 73 -1.19 7.36 6.89
N SER A 74 -1.14 6.03 6.88
CA SER A 74 0.10 5.27 6.64
C SER A 74 0.43 5.13 5.16
N LEU A 75 -0.49 5.45 4.26
CA LEU A 75 -0.27 5.47 2.82
C LEU A 75 0.06 6.91 2.43
N HIS A 76 1.32 7.27 2.26
CA HIS A 76 1.69 8.63 1.90
C HIS A 76 2.85 8.68 0.90
N THR A 77 2.81 9.61 -0.04
CA THR A 77 3.80 9.70 -1.12
C THR A 77 5.15 10.27 -0.64
N THR A 78 5.17 10.92 0.52
CA THR A 78 6.37 11.57 1.06
C THR A 78 7.35 10.58 1.72
N ALA A 79 8.64 10.76 1.45
CA ALA A 79 9.72 9.86 1.89
C ALA A 79 10.11 9.95 3.38
N GLY A 80 9.35 10.70 4.18
CA GLY A 80 9.69 11.02 5.58
C GLY A 80 9.24 10.00 6.63
N GLY A 81 8.46 8.99 6.24
CA GLY A 81 7.85 8.03 7.18
C GLY A 81 8.15 6.57 6.84
N ARG A 82 7.95 5.67 7.82
CA ARG A 82 8.04 4.21 7.63
C ARG A 82 6.74 3.61 7.03
N GLY A 83 5.88 4.44 6.44
CA GLY A 83 4.61 4.04 5.87
C GLY A 83 4.76 3.31 4.53
N TYR A 84 3.69 3.31 3.74
CA TYR A 84 3.67 2.82 2.38
C TYR A 84 3.73 3.99 1.42
N ARG A 85 4.44 3.79 0.31
CA ARG A 85 4.56 4.74 -0.79
C ARG A 85 3.80 4.21 -1.98
N LEU A 86 3.22 5.12 -2.76
CA LEU A 86 2.57 4.75 -4.00
C LEU A 86 3.60 4.02 -4.87
N ALA A 87 3.28 2.79 -5.27
CA ALA A 87 4.13 2.08 -6.20
C ALA A 87 4.09 2.88 -7.51
N VAL A 88 5.26 3.34 -7.94
CA VAL A 88 5.39 3.83 -9.30
C VAL A 88 5.03 2.62 -10.16
N ASP A 89 4.00 2.76 -11.02
CA ASP A 89 3.73 1.76 -12.05
C ASP A 89 5.08 1.47 -12.69
N ASP A 90 5.60 0.26 -12.50
CA ASP A 90 6.75 -0.19 -13.27
C ASP A 90 6.19 -0.46 -14.67
N PRO A 91 6.34 0.47 -15.63
CA PRO A 91 5.85 0.21 -16.94
C PRO A 91 6.92 -0.66 -17.58
N ARG A 92 6.82 -1.99 -17.42
CA ARG A 92 7.14 -3.07 -18.39
C ARG A 92 7.92 -4.29 -17.84
N PRO A 93 7.79 -5.44 -18.52
CA PRO A 93 8.74 -5.72 -19.59
C PRO A 93 8.05 -5.70 -20.97
N SER A 94 8.53 -4.83 -21.86
CA SER A 94 8.28 -4.89 -23.29
C SER A 94 9.02 -6.13 -23.73
N ARG A 95 8.24 -7.19 -23.98
CA ARG A 95 8.70 -8.33 -24.75
C ARG A 95 8.68 -7.97 -26.23
#